data_AF-A0A2V1C0F8-F1
#
_entry.id   AF-A0A2V1C0F8-F1
#
_cell.length_a   1.000
_cell.length_b   1.000
_cell.length_c   1.000
_cell.angle_alpha   90.00
_cell.angle_beta   90.00
_cell.angle_gamma   90.00
#
_symmetry.space_group_name_H-M   'P 1'
#
loop_
_entity.id
_entity.type
_entity.pdbx_description
1 polymer ?
#
loop_
_entity_poly.entity_id
_entity_poly.type
_entity_poly.pdbx_seq_one_letter_code
_entity_poly.pdbx_strand_id
1 'polypeptide(L)'
;MLSLPIDIQVLVLPLLSSTSLIAISQTNRYFRDLVQPDKRQFVNRLLELECLPEYGGEVTINENAKIIVPSESVSYACTRCLKIIPHTRFDNHAILRLRFRKPPPKSRAARKLCGWVSGDAKARGLKRQDDLKNDTLENWMRQIDPSCNLAEWTSLYHIGSCRNRRLCNECKFATGFWSRNVGVRGGWRGKQRNSNVGTAQVPVVKGRQRRCHDSTERYFWGLFPIAADSHYPWRWKIYREENCDWWTLWWIRCPGCAVWQERAAFRKGSGYGVKATPADPDMFRQSGWDGPHFENWRCHQCFAVAFGEKELERELLAFWNEKVGYELSQFRSLLPSSFYVVDGIEQQTGKKYSWEQIVKMDSVSSQLLRKVPSGRELARADDEQRRHYYKILKRWFDTLDTPEQVLGGLMDRSWFRQWIVGYDILEKRIEELETCTKILEADPNTLVSFAFSGKGTLM
;
A
#
# COMPACT_ATOMS: atom_id res chain seq x y z
N MET A 1 5.33 -9.34 -48.41
CA MET A 1 6.03 -8.09 -48.08
C MET A 1 7.21 -7.83 -49.01
N LEU A 2 8.21 -8.72 -49.12
CA LEU A 2 9.37 -8.51 -50.02
C LEU A 2 9.01 -8.40 -51.51
N SER A 3 7.90 -9.01 -51.94
CA SER A 3 7.38 -8.94 -53.31
C SER A 3 6.58 -7.67 -53.61
N LEU A 4 6.32 -6.81 -52.62
CA LEU A 4 5.55 -5.58 -52.82
C LEU A 4 6.47 -4.44 -53.29
N PRO A 5 6.02 -3.54 -54.18
CA PRO A 5 6.74 -2.30 -54.48
C PRO A 5 6.99 -1.47 -53.21
N ILE A 6 8.10 -0.74 -53.18
CA ILE A 6 8.50 0.05 -51.99
C ILE A 6 7.42 1.05 -51.57
N ASP A 7 6.72 1.65 -52.53
CA ASP A 7 5.64 2.60 -52.25
C ASP A 7 4.50 1.95 -51.45
N ILE A 8 4.15 0.71 -51.79
CA ILE A 8 3.15 -0.06 -51.04
C ILE A 8 3.67 -0.45 -49.66
N GLN A 9 4.95 -0.85 -49.56
CA GLN A 9 5.55 -1.16 -48.27
C GLN A 9 5.52 0.05 -47.32
N VAL A 10 5.84 1.25 -47.84
CA VAL A 10 5.80 2.52 -47.07
C VAL A 10 4.39 2.89 -46.64
N LEU A 11 3.34 2.45 -47.36
CA LEU A 11 1.95 2.60 -46.92
C LEU A 11 1.54 1.58 -45.84
N VAL A 12 2.12 0.37 -45.86
CA VAL A 12 1.81 -0.70 -44.89
C VAL A 12 2.52 -0.50 -43.55
N LEU A 13 3.80 -0.11 -43.57
CA LEU A 13 4.62 -0.01 -42.35
C LEU A 13 4.00 0.87 -41.24
N PRO A 14 3.41 2.05 -41.52
CA PRO A 14 2.73 2.87 -40.52
C PRO A 14 1.50 2.22 -39.87
N LEU A 15 0.89 1.23 -40.54
CA LEU A 15 -0.29 0.51 -40.06
C LEU A 15 0.04 -0.63 -39.09
N LEU A 16 1.33 -0.94 -38.94
CA LEU A 16 1.78 -1.99 -38.02
C LEU A 16 1.76 -1.51 -36.56
N SER A 17 1.65 -2.48 -35.64
CA SER A 17 2.04 -2.25 -34.25
C SER A 17 3.54 -2.01 -34.16
N SER A 18 4.00 -1.33 -33.11
CA SER A 18 5.43 -1.10 -32.88
C SER A 18 6.17 -2.42 -32.68
N THR A 19 5.50 -3.40 -32.09
CA THR A 19 6.01 -4.76 -31.91
C THR A 19 6.22 -5.45 -33.25
N SER A 20 5.23 -5.42 -34.14
CA SER A 20 5.30 -5.98 -35.49
C SER A 20 6.34 -5.26 -36.35
N LEU A 21 6.42 -3.93 -36.25
CA LEU A 21 7.41 -3.12 -36.98
C LEU A 21 8.84 -3.51 -36.62
N ILE A 22 9.15 -3.59 -35.31
CA ILE A 22 10.47 -4.02 -34.85
C ILE A 22 10.74 -5.47 -35.22
N ALA A 23 9.75 -6.36 -35.07
CA ALA A 23 9.90 -7.76 -35.47
C ALA A 23 10.28 -7.88 -36.96
N ILE A 24 9.55 -7.19 -37.85
CA ILE A 24 9.85 -7.14 -39.29
C ILE A 24 11.26 -6.60 -39.54
N SER A 25 11.66 -5.51 -38.89
CA SER A 25 13.02 -4.95 -39.02
C SER A 25 14.13 -5.92 -38.58
N GLN A 26 13.79 -6.91 -37.75
CA GLN A 26 14.73 -7.94 -37.28
C GLN A 26 14.75 -9.18 -38.20
N THR A 27 13.71 -9.42 -39.00
CA THR A 27 13.63 -10.59 -39.90
C THR A 27 14.67 -10.61 -41.01
N ASN A 28 15.03 -9.47 -41.61
CA ASN A 28 16.09 -9.39 -42.61
C ASN A 28 16.78 -8.01 -42.66
N ARG A 29 17.89 -7.94 -43.41
CA ARG A 29 18.68 -6.70 -43.57
C ARG A 29 17.90 -5.61 -44.33
N TYR A 30 17.18 -5.96 -45.39
CA TYR A 30 16.39 -5.01 -46.17
C TYR A 30 15.38 -4.23 -45.33
N PHE A 31 14.56 -4.90 -44.51
CA PHE A 31 13.60 -4.24 -43.63
C PHE A 31 14.27 -3.49 -42.49
N ARG A 32 15.44 -3.94 -42.02
CA ARG A 32 16.24 -3.17 -41.05
C ARG A 32 16.66 -1.83 -41.63
N ASP A 33 17.16 -1.84 -42.86
CA ASP A 33 17.66 -0.67 -43.58
C ASP A 33 16.51 0.25 -44.03
N LEU A 34 15.34 -0.32 -44.34
CA LEU A 34 14.13 0.42 -44.69
C LEU A 34 13.49 1.08 -43.45
N VAL A 35 13.32 0.33 -42.35
CA VAL A 35 12.63 0.82 -41.14
C VAL A 35 13.53 1.75 -40.32
N GLN A 36 14.83 1.45 -40.22
CA GLN A 36 15.82 2.16 -39.41
C GLN A 36 15.29 2.46 -38.00
N PRO A 37 15.02 1.44 -37.18
CA PRO A 37 14.38 1.64 -35.88
C PRO A 37 15.26 2.49 -34.95
N ASP A 38 14.72 3.62 -34.53
CA ASP A 38 15.31 4.52 -33.55
C ASP A 38 14.80 4.19 -32.12
N LYS A 39 15.35 4.91 -31.12
CA LYS A 39 15.00 4.69 -29.71
C LYS A 39 13.49 4.80 -29.44
N ARG A 40 12.78 5.67 -30.15
CA ARG A 40 11.34 5.88 -30.02
C ARG A 40 10.55 4.64 -30.43
N GLN A 41 10.92 3.95 -31.51
CA GLN A 41 10.24 2.72 -31.94
C GLN A 41 10.50 1.60 -30.93
N PHE A 42 11.71 1.49 -30.37
CA PHE A 42 11.99 0.56 -29.28
C PHE A 42 11.20 0.87 -28.01
N VAL A 43 11.05 2.16 -27.64
CA VAL A 43 10.20 2.58 -26.53
C VAL A 43 8.74 2.22 -26.80
N ASN A 44 8.22 2.51 -27.99
CA ASN A 44 6.82 2.21 -28.31
C ASN A 44 6.56 0.69 -28.27
N ARG A 45 7.48 -0.14 -28.80
CA ARG A 45 7.42 -1.60 -28.64
C ARG A 45 7.38 -2.00 -27.17
N LEU A 46 8.26 -1.44 -26.34
CA LEU A 46 8.30 -1.75 -24.91
C LEU A 46 6.99 -1.38 -24.19
N LEU A 47 6.36 -0.27 -24.60
CA LEU A 47 5.07 0.20 -24.09
C LEU A 47 3.88 -0.64 -24.56
N GLU A 48 3.97 -1.27 -25.72
CA GLU A 48 2.98 -2.25 -26.17
C GLU A 48 3.15 -3.56 -25.40
N LEU A 49 4.39 -4.07 -25.31
CA LEU A 49 4.69 -5.32 -24.62
C LEU A 49 4.25 -5.29 -23.16
N GLU A 50 4.49 -4.20 -22.42
CA GLU A 50 4.06 -4.13 -21.01
C GLU A 50 2.53 -4.26 -20.80
N CYS A 51 1.72 -4.09 -21.84
CA CYS A 51 0.26 -4.23 -21.77
C CYS A 51 -0.19 -5.68 -21.92
N LEU A 52 0.70 -6.60 -22.27
CA LEU A 52 0.39 -8.02 -22.36
C LEU A 52 0.04 -8.60 -20.97
N PRO A 53 -0.83 -9.63 -20.90
CA PRO A 53 -1.23 -10.25 -19.65
C PRO A 53 -0.05 -10.76 -18.81
N GLU A 54 1.00 -11.29 -19.46
CA GLU A 54 2.22 -11.80 -18.82
C GLU A 54 2.97 -10.75 -17.98
N TYR A 55 2.74 -9.45 -18.23
CA TYR A 55 3.33 -8.35 -17.44
C TYR A 55 2.33 -7.69 -16.49
N GLY A 56 1.21 -8.36 -16.20
CA GLY A 56 0.16 -7.93 -15.27
C GLY A 56 -0.96 -7.10 -15.91
N GLY A 57 -1.04 -7.03 -17.24
CA GLY A 57 -2.20 -6.47 -17.94
C GLY A 57 -2.63 -5.06 -17.52
N GLU A 58 -3.94 -4.78 -17.55
CA GLU A 58 -4.54 -3.50 -17.17
C GLU A 58 -4.48 -3.25 -15.65
N VAL A 59 -4.31 -1.99 -15.23
CA VAL A 59 -4.32 -1.62 -13.81
C VAL A 59 -5.75 -1.50 -13.30
N THR A 60 -6.20 -2.43 -12.46
CA THR A 60 -7.52 -2.40 -11.83
C THR A 60 -7.61 -1.29 -10.77
N ILE A 61 -8.68 -0.50 -10.83
CA ILE A 61 -9.07 0.45 -9.78
C ILE A 61 -10.10 -0.28 -8.90
N ASN A 62 -9.98 -0.19 -7.58
CA ASN A 62 -10.99 -0.77 -6.70
C ASN A 62 -12.23 0.12 -6.58
N GLU A 63 -13.25 -0.41 -5.91
CA GLU A 63 -14.55 0.22 -5.62
C GLU A 63 -14.42 1.59 -4.93
N ASN A 64 -13.32 1.82 -4.21
CA ASN A 64 -13.02 3.05 -3.47
C ASN A 64 -12.19 4.06 -4.28
N ALA A 65 -12.11 3.91 -5.60
CA ALA A 65 -11.25 4.69 -6.50
C ALA A 65 -9.76 4.67 -6.12
N LYS A 66 -9.34 3.71 -5.28
CA LYS A 66 -7.95 3.49 -4.90
C LYS A 66 -7.33 2.50 -5.85
N ILE A 67 -6.12 2.80 -6.27
CA ILE A 67 -5.41 2.00 -7.23
C ILE A 67 -4.61 0.98 -6.45
N ILE A 68 -5.13 -0.24 -6.37
CA ILE A 68 -4.43 -1.34 -5.75
C ILE A 68 -3.46 -1.86 -6.81
N VAL A 69 -2.16 -1.74 -6.56
CA VAL A 69 -1.22 -2.57 -7.32
C VAL A 69 -1.32 -3.96 -6.71
N PRO A 70 -1.70 -4.99 -7.49
CA PRO A 70 -1.75 -6.36 -7.02
C PRO A 70 -0.43 -6.74 -6.33
N SER A 71 -0.51 -7.65 -5.36
CA SER A 71 0.68 -8.30 -4.80
C SER A 71 1.46 -9.10 -5.86
N GLU A 72 0.81 -9.44 -6.97
CA GLU A 72 1.41 -10.12 -8.13
C GLU A 72 2.24 -9.18 -9.02
N SER A 73 3.04 -9.78 -9.92
CA SER A 73 4.11 -9.14 -10.68
C SER A 73 3.64 -8.22 -11.81
N VAL A 74 2.91 -7.14 -11.48
CA VAL A 74 2.67 -6.07 -12.45
C VAL A 74 4.01 -5.41 -12.78
N SER A 75 4.37 -5.45 -14.05
CA SER A 75 5.62 -4.88 -14.55
C SER A 75 5.35 -3.70 -15.48
N TYR A 76 6.31 -2.78 -15.51
CA TYR A 76 6.21 -1.51 -16.23
C TYR A 76 7.48 -1.29 -17.04
N ALA A 77 7.31 -0.69 -18.21
CA ALA A 77 8.40 -0.29 -19.09
C ALA A 77 9.13 0.94 -18.56
N CYS A 78 10.45 0.84 -18.37
CA CYS A 78 11.33 1.98 -18.17
C CYS A 78 11.93 2.42 -19.51
N THR A 79 11.68 3.66 -19.92
CA THR A 79 12.06 4.13 -21.27
C THR A 79 13.50 4.57 -21.40
N ARG A 80 14.24 4.65 -20.30
CA ARG A 80 15.69 4.92 -20.29
C ARG A 80 16.51 3.65 -20.42
N CYS A 81 16.30 2.67 -19.53
CA CYS A 81 17.04 1.41 -19.58
C CYS A 81 16.43 0.38 -20.54
N LEU A 82 15.28 0.69 -21.15
CA LEU A 82 14.56 -0.15 -22.10
C LEU A 82 14.23 -1.56 -21.57
N LYS A 83 13.90 -1.65 -20.27
CA LYS A 83 13.51 -2.89 -19.60
C LYS A 83 12.07 -2.82 -19.11
N ILE A 84 11.34 -3.93 -19.22
CA ILE A 84 10.12 -4.17 -18.46
C ILE A 84 10.54 -4.75 -17.11
N ILE A 85 10.22 -4.06 -16.03
CA ILE A 85 10.63 -4.46 -14.68
C ILE A 85 9.45 -4.33 -13.71
N PRO A 86 9.47 -5.04 -12.57
CA PRO A 86 8.38 -4.99 -11.60
C PRO A 86 8.08 -3.57 -11.13
N HIS A 87 6.82 -3.30 -10.80
CA HIS A 87 6.35 -2.01 -10.29
C HIS A 87 7.14 -1.55 -9.05
N THR A 88 7.68 -2.49 -8.26
CA THR A 88 8.50 -2.25 -7.06
C THR A 88 9.76 -1.45 -7.35
N ARG A 89 10.18 -1.38 -8.62
CA ARG A 89 11.32 -0.58 -9.09
C ARG A 89 10.92 0.82 -9.54
N PHE A 90 9.68 1.24 -9.33
CA PHE A 90 9.16 2.55 -9.70
C PHE A 90 8.60 3.29 -8.48
N ASP A 91 8.33 4.58 -8.66
CA ASP A 91 7.50 5.36 -7.76
C ASP A 91 6.04 4.98 -8.07
N ASN A 92 5.45 4.14 -7.22
CA ASN A 92 4.10 3.62 -7.41
C ASN A 92 3.08 4.78 -7.48
N HIS A 93 3.22 5.81 -6.65
CA HIS A 93 2.31 6.96 -6.71
C HIS A 93 2.43 7.74 -8.02
N ALA A 94 3.62 7.77 -8.64
CA ALA A 94 3.81 8.38 -9.94
C ALA A 94 3.23 7.52 -11.08
N ILE A 95 3.57 6.23 -11.17
CA ILE A 95 3.12 5.37 -12.28
C ILE A 95 1.60 5.15 -12.26
N LEU A 96 0.97 5.32 -11.10
CA LEU A 96 -0.46 5.22 -10.91
C LEU A 96 -1.23 6.52 -11.24
N ARG A 97 -0.56 7.62 -11.64
CA ARG A 97 -1.29 8.78 -12.19
C ARG A 97 -1.80 8.44 -13.58
N LEU A 98 -3.02 8.89 -13.95
CA LEU A 98 -3.69 8.55 -15.22
C LEU A 98 -2.71 8.52 -16.41
N ARG A 99 -1.97 9.61 -16.62
CA ARG A 99 -0.99 9.76 -17.71
C ARG A 99 0.13 8.72 -17.79
N PHE A 100 0.44 8.01 -16.70
CA PHE A 100 1.51 7.03 -16.62
C PHE A 100 1.02 5.59 -16.47
N ARG A 101 -0.28 5.39 -16.22
CA ARG A 101 -0.88 4.06 -16.12
C ARG A 101 -0.77 3.31 -17.44
N LYS A 102 -0.84 1.98 -17.35
CA LYS A 102 -1.12 1.16 -18.53
C LYS A 102 -2.53 1.49 -19.04
N PRO A 103 -2.69 1.60 -20.36
CA PRO A 103 -3.97 1.97 -20.95
C PRO A 103 -4.96 0.80 -21.01
N PRO A 104 -6.26 1.05 -20.76
CA PRO A 104 -7.31 0.12 -21.16
C PRO A 104 -7.38 0.01 -22.69
N PRO A 105 -7.89 -1.11 -23.25
CA PRO A 105 -8.01 -1.32 -24.69
C PRO A 105 -8.75 -0.21 -25.45
N LYS A 106 -9.75 0.42 -24.81
CA LYS A 106 -10.55 1.51 -25.41
C LYS A 106 -9.88 2.88 -25.38
N SER A 107 -8.79 3.05 -24.63
CA SER A 107 -8.12 4.36 -24.50
C SER A 107 -7.41 4.81 -25.78
N ARG A 108 -7.17 6.11 -25.86
CA ARG A 108 -6.36 6.73 -26.91
C ARG A 108 -4.97 6.12 -27.01
N ALA A 109 -4.32 5.87 -25.87
CA ALA A 109 -2.95 5.38 -25.84
C ALA A 109 -2.80 3.89 -26.23
N ALA A 110 -3.86 3.08 -26.11
CA ALA A 110 -3.88 1.68 -26.58
C ALA A 110 -4.10 1.56 -28.09
N ARG A 111 -4.90 2.45 -28.67
CA ARG A 111 -5.24 2.44 -30.11
C ARG A 111 -4.18 3.08 -31.00
N LYS A 112 -3.08 3.57 -30.42
CA LYS A 112 -2.04 4.26 -31.15
C LYS A 112 -1.17 3.25 -31.90
N LEU A 113 -1.17 3.34 -33.23
CA LEU A 113 -0.28 2.58 -34.11
C LEU A 113 1.19 3.00 -33.93
N CYS A 114 2.13 2.26 -34.54
CA CYS A 114 3.56 2.53 -34.39
C CYS A 114 3.96 3.96 -34.78
N GLY A 115 3.17 4.59 -35.68
CA GLY A 115 3.39 5.95 -36.15
C GLY A 115 4.73 6.10 -36.86
N TRP A 116 5.20 5.02 -37.50
CA TRP A 116 6.40 5.05 -38.32
C TRP A 116 6.19 5.94 -39.54
N VAL A 117 7.24 6.66 -39.91
CA VAL A 117 7.29 7.55 -41.07
C VAL A 117 8.63 7.30 -41.74
N SER A 118 8.68 7.43 -43.06
CA SER A 118 9.94 7.39 -43.82
C SER A 118 10.99 8.34 -43.24
N GLY A 119 12.27 7.98 -43.41
CA GLY A 119 13.42 8.72 -42.88
C GLY A 119 13.60 10.18 -43.34
N ASP A 120 12.71 10.68 -44.19
CA ASP A 120 12.67 12.08 -44.64
C ASP A 120 12.24 13.03 -43.50
N ALA A 121 13.09 14.03 -43.22
CA ALA A 121 12.82 15.05 -42.21
C ALA A 121 11.56 15.87 -42.51
N LYS A 122 11.27 16.14 -43.80
CA LYS A 122 10.07 16.88 -44.22
C LYS A 122 8.81 16.05 -43.96
N ALA A 123 8.78 14.80 -44.40
CA ALA A 123 7.69 13.87 -44.10
C ALA A 123 7.43 13.74 -42.59
N ARG A 124 8.49 13.62 -41.78
CA ARG A 124 8.36 13.58 -40.30
C ARG A 124 7.78 14.88 -39.73
N GLY A 125 8.18 16.03 -40.27
CA GLY A 125 7.67 17.34 -39.86
C GLY A 125 6.18 17.51 -40.15
N LEU A 126 5.76 17.21 -41.37
CA LEU A 126 4.36 17.26 -41.81
C LEU A 126 3.49 16.31 -40.97
N LYS A 127 3.91 15.05 -40.84
CA LYS A 127 3.18 14.07 -40.03
C LYS A 127 3.04 14.52 -38.59
N ARG A 128 4.09 15.11 -37.99
CA ARG A 128 4.02 15.64 -36.63
C ARG A 128 3.01 16.80 -36.51
N GLN A 129 2.94 17.69 -37.50
CA GLN A 129 1.97 18.78 -37.49
C GLN A 129 0.53 18.24 -37.63
N ASP A 130 0.31 17.28 -38.53
CA ASP A 130 -0.99 16.66 -38.71
C ASP A 130 -1.41 15.87 -37.48
N ASP A 131 -0.50 15.12 -36.86
CA ASP A 131 -0.74 14.45 -35.60
C ASP A 131 -1.16 15.49 -34.55
N LEU A 132 -0.41 16.58 -34.35
CA LEU A 132 -0.75 17.62 -33.37
C LEU A 132 -2.12 18.27 -33.60
N LYS A 133 -2.51 18.52 -34.87
CA LYS A 133 -3.83 19.07 -35.22
C LYS A 133 -4.96 18.09 -34.90
N ASN A 134 -4.74 16.81 -35.16
CA ASN A 134 -5.74 15.76 -34.95
C ASN A 134 -5.78 15.25 -33.50
N ASP A 135 -4.75 15.56 -32.71
CA ASP A 135 -4.57 15.04 -31.35
C ASP A 135 -5.28 15.88 -30.28
N THR A 136 -6.59 16.12 -30.48
CA THR A 136 -7.47 16.77 -29.51
C THR A 136 -8.50 15.78 -28.96
N LEU A 137 -8.99 16.04 -27.74
CA LEU A 137 -10.04 15.23 -27.12
C LEU A 137 -11.29 15.18 -28.02
N GLU A 138 -11.70 16.33 -28.55
CA GLU A 138 -12.86 16.47 -29.45
C GLU A 138 -12.70 15.62 -30.72
N ASN A 139 -11.55 15.70 -31.39
CA ASN A 139 -11.29 14.92 -32.60
C ASN A 139 -11.26 13.43 -32.31
N TRP A 140 -10.66 13.03 -31.18
CA TRP A 140 -10.64 11.65 -30.75
C TRP A 140 -12.04 11.11 -30.40
N MET A 141 -12.87 11.91 -29.71
CA MET A 141 -14.25 11.55 -29.39
C MET A 141 -15.10 11.36 -30.65
N ARG A 142 -14.94 12.23 -31.66
CA ARG A 142 -15.64 12.10 -32.96
C ARG A 142 -15.33 10.79 -33.69
N GLN A 143 -14.18 10.16 -33.43
CA GLN A 143 -13.73 8.94 -34.11
C GLN A 143 -14.19 7.63 -33.45
N ILE A 144 -14.68 7.66 -32.20
CA ILE A 144 -14.98 6.43 -31.46
C ILE A 144 -16.47 6.19 -31.30
N ASP A 145 -17.15 7.00 -30.47
CA ASP A 145 -18.54 6.78 -30.11
C ASP A 145 -19.12 8.05 -29.42
N PRO A 146 -20.13 8.70 -30.01
CA PRO A 146 -20.73 9.92 -29.47
C PRO A 146 -21.66 9.70 -28.25
N SER A 147 -21.95 8.46 -27.85
CA SER A 147 -22.99 8.16 -26.85
C SER A 147 -22.56 8.24 -25.37
N CYS A 148 -21.27 8.41 -25.08
CA CYS A 148 -20.71 8.24 -23.72
C CYS A 148 -20.37 9.57 -23.00
N ASN A 149 -20.36 9.54 -21.65
CA ASN A 149 -20.12 10.67 -20.75
C ASN A 149 -18.73 11.31 -20.95
N LEU A 150 -18.68 12.65 -21.06
CA LEU A 150 -17.47 13.45 -21.20
C LEU A 150 -16.41 13.19 -20.11
N ALA A 151 -16.82 12.95 -18.86
CA ALA A 151 -15.89 12.72 -17.75
C ALA A 151 -15.12 11.40 -17.92
N GLU A 152 -15.81 10.35 -18.37
CA GLU A 152 -15.21 9.04 -18.65
C GLU A 152 -14.23 9.14 -19.82
N TRP A 153 -14.63 9.82 -20.90
CA TRP A 153 -13.77 10.04 -22.06
C TRP A 153 -12.53 10.86 -21.74
N THR A 154 -12.66 11.91 -20.94
CA THR A 154 -11.53 12.73 -20.51
C THR A 154 -10.51 11.89 -19.74
N SER A 155 -10.98 11.00 -18.86
CA SER A 155 -10.12 10.04 -18.16
C SER A 155 -9.41 9.10 -19.15
N LEU A 156 -10.16 8.42 -20.02
CA LEU A 156 -9.62 7.50 -21.02
C LEU A 156 -8.63 8.16 -22.00
N TYR A 157 -8.85 9.43 -22.32
CA TYR A 157 -7.97 10.22 -23.17
C TYR A 157 -6.62 10.49 -22.51
N HIS A 158 -6.64 10.82 -21.22
CA HIS A 158 -5.41 11.11 -20.47
C HIS A 158 -4.68 9.85 -20.05
N ILE A 159 -5.37 8.72 -19.88
CA ILE A 159 -4.74 7.47 -19.45
C ILE A 159 -3.63 7.06 -20.42
N GLY A 160 -2.45 6.79 -19.86
CA GLY A 160 -1.29 6.29 -20.60
C GLY A 160 -0.63 7.27 -21.59
N SER A 161 -1.08 8.53 -21.64
CA SER A 161 -0.61 9.55 -22.59
C SER A 161 0.87 9.95 -22.45
N CYS A 162 1.45 9.75 -21.26
CA CYS A 162 2.84 10.13 -20.93
C CYS A 162 3.71 8.92 -20.54
N ARG A 163 3.29 7.69 -20.85
CA ARG A 163 4.05 6.46 -20.50
C ARG A 163 5.47 6.45 -21.02
N ASN A 164 5.72 7.09 -22.16
CA ASN A 164 7.03 7.25 -22.77
C ASN A 164 8.03 8.03 -21.90
N ARG A 165 7.55 8.76 -20.89
CA ARG A 165 8.38 9.52 -19.93
C ARG A 165 8.64 8.76 -18.62
N ARG A 166 8.19 7.50 -18.48
CA ARG A 166 8.40 6.74 -17.24
C ARG A 166 9.83 6.26 -17.11
N LEU A 167 10.38 6.51 -15.92
CA LEU A 167 11.71 6.10 -15.51
C LEU A 167 11.60 5.28 -14.22
N CYS A 168 12.32 4.17 -14.15
CA CYS A 168 12.49 3.43 -12.91
C CYS A 168 13.31 4.24 -11.89
N ASN A 169 13.24 3.83 -10.62
CA ASN A 169 13.89 4.54 -9.52
C ASN A 169 15.41 4.61 -9.69
N GLU A 170 16.03 3.55 -10.23
CA GLU A 170 17.47 3.55 -10.53
C GLU A 170 17.82 4.50 -11.68
N CYS A 171 17.03 4.51 -12.76
CA CYS A 171 17.23 5.47 -13.84
C CYS A 171 17.03 6.91 -13.38
N LYS A 172 16.06 7.17 -12.49
CA LYS A 172 15.87 8.48 -11.87
C LYS A 172 17.09 8.87 -11.04
N PHE A 173 17.61 7.94 -10.23
CA PHE A 173 18.82 8.16 -9.42
C PHE A 173 20.03 8.50 -10.29
N ALA A 174 20.33 7.69 -11.31
CA ALA A 174 21.44 7.93 -12.23
C ALA A 174 21.35 9.26 -13.00
N THR A 175 20.15 9.85 -13.11
CA THR A 175 19.95 11.17 -13.74
C THR A 175 20.00 12.35 -12.78
N GLY A 176 20.25 12.12 -11.49
CA GLY A 176 20.17 13.16 -10.46
C GLY A 176 18.75 13.69 -10.24
N PHE A 177 17.71 12.94 -10.63
CA PHE A 177 16.32 13.36 -10.46
C PHE A 177 15.98 13.63 -8.99
N TRP A 178 16.56 12.83 -8.09
CA TRP A 178 16.30 12.89 -6.65
C TRP A 178 17.03 14.03 -5.94
N SER A 179 18.04 14.66 -6.56
CA SER A 179 18.74 15.81 -5.99
C SER A 179 17.82 17.01 -5.73
N ARG A 180 16.65 17.04 -6.40
CA ARG A 180 15.61 18.07 -6.20
C ARG A 180 14.79 17.88 -4.92
N ASN A 181 14.88 16.71 -4.28
CA ASN A 181 14.15 16.40 -3.04
C ASN A 181 15.01 16.56 -1.78
N VAL A 182 16.28 16.98 -1.93
CA VAL A 182 17.20 17.21 -0.82
C VAL A 182 16.62 18.29 0.11
N GLY A 183 16.53 17.99 1.40
CA GLY A 183 16.15 18.96 2.42
C GLY A 183 14.64 19.11 2.68
N VAL A 184 13.78 18.26 2.09
CA VAL A 184 12.36 18.21 2.48
C VAL A 184 12.23 17.62 3.89
N ARG A 185 12.40 18.47 4.91
CA ARG A 185 12.08 18.16 6.32
C ARG A 185 10.57 18.15 6.48
N GLY A 186 9.95 17.04 6.11
CA GLY A 186 8.56 16.74 6.43
C GLY A 186 8.44 16.43 7.93
N GLY A 187 8.46 17.46 8.78
CA GLY A 187 8.09 17.27 10.19
C GLY A 187 6.64 16.75 10.31
N TRP A 188 6.25 16.27 11.49
CA TRP A 188 4.89 15.76 11.73
C TRP A 188 3.77 16.79 11.43
N ARG A 189 4.10 18.10 11.40
CA ARG A 189 3.21 19.21 11.00
C ARG A 189 3.42 19.74 9.57
N GLY A 190 4.31 19.14 8.77
CA GLY A 190 4.73 19.65 7.47
C GLY A 190 3.68 19.46 6.37
N LYS A 191 3.52 20.47 5.51
CA LYS A 191 2.62 20.47 4.34
C LYS A 191 3.02 19.48 3.22
N GLN A 192 4.16 18.79 3.35
CA GLN A 192 4.77 17.98 2.28
C GLN A 192 4.74 16.44 2.51
N ARG A 193 3.82 15.93 3.35
CA ARG A 193 3.60 14.47 3.54
C ARG A 193 3.25 13.70 2.26
N ASN A 194 2.86 14.42 1.21
CA ASN A 194 2.54 13.84 -0.09
C ASN A 194 3.75 13.61 -0.99
N SER A 195 4.96 14.03 -0.61
CA SER A 195 6.18 13.92 -1.42
C SER A 195 7.05 12.71 -1.05
N ASN A 196 7.98 12.36 -1.95
CA ASN A 196 9.12 11.49 -1.64
C ASN A 196 10.06 12.21 -0.65
N VAL A 197 10.80 11.46 0.15
CA VAL A 197 11.72 11.98 1.19
C VAL A 197 13.14 11.46 0.97
N GLY A 198 14.05 11.73 1.91
CA GLY A 198 15.45 11.28 1.85
C GLY A 198 16.40 12.33 1.25
N THR A 199 17.61 11.88 0.91
CA THR A 199 18.68 12.72 0.36
C THR A 199 18.92 12.38 -1.11
N ALA A 200 19.84 13.12 -1.77
CA ALA A 200 20.25 12.79 -3.12
C ALA A 200 20.95 11.42 -3.18
N GLN A 201 21.70 11.09 -2.13
CA GLN A 201 22.48 9.87 -1.99
C GLN A 201 21.61 8.69 -1.57
N VAL A 202 20.67 8.92 -0.66
CA VAL A 202 19.74 7.91 -0.13
C VAL A 202 18.30 8.37 -0.34
N PRO A 203 17.80 8.27 -1.59
CA PRO A 203 16.41 8.61 -1.88
C PRO A 203 15.44 7.61 -1.23
N VAL A 204 14.33 8.15 -0.71
CA VAL A 204 13.25 7.39 -0.09
C VAL A 204 11.95 7.67 -0.83
N VAL A 205 11.49 6.67 -1.57
CA VAL A 205 10.44 6.81 -2.58
C VAL A 205 9.18 6.07 -2.16
N LYS A 206 8.01 6.65 -2.44
CA LYS A 206 6.73 5.98 -2.18
C LYS A 206 6.57 4.72 -3.02
N GLY A 207 6.30 3.62 -2.33
CA GLY A 207 6.00 2.32 -2.89
C GLY A 207 4.51 2.06 -2.99
N ARG A 208 4.16 0.78 -3.08
CA ARG A 208 2.77 0.32 -3.12
C ARG A 208 2.05 0.68 -1.83
N GLN A 209 0.73 0.76 -1.92
CA GLN A 209 -0.12 0.71 -0.74
C GLN A 209 -0.48 -0.73 -0.45
N ARG A 210 -0.52 -1.06 0.84
CA ARG A 210 -0.86 -2.39 1.31
C ARG A 210 -1.83 -2.28 2.47
N ARG A 211 -2.83 -3.15 2.47
CA ARG A 211 -3.70 -3.36 3.61
C ARG A 211 -2.93 -4.15 4.69
N CYS A 212 -2.77 -3.57 5.88
CA CYS A 212 -2.23 -4.26 7.04
C CYS A 212 -3.15 -4.01 8.24
N HIS A 213 -3.36 -5.05 9.04
CA HIS A 213 -4.14 -5.01 10.27
C HIS A 213 -3.35 -4.44 11.43
N ASP A 214 -2.02 -4.60 11.46
CA ASP A 214 -1.17 -4.10 12.54
C ASP A 214 0.28 -3.84 12.11
N SER A 215 1.10 -3.34 13.03
CA SER A 215 2.52 -3.06 12.79
C SER A 215 3.33 -4.33 12.51
N THR A 216 2.93 -5.48 13.06
CA THR A 216 3.63 -6.76 12.82
C THR A 216 3.47 -7.18 11.36
N GLU A 217 2.25 -7.10 10.81
CA GLU A 217 1.99 -7.40 9.40
C GLU A 217 2.68 -6.39 8.46
N ARG A 218 2.78 -5.12 8.88
CA ARG A 218 3.45 -4.08 8.10
C ARG A 218 4.95 -4.35 7.91
N TYR A 219 5.65 -4.76 8.96
CA TYR A 219 7.10 -4.92 8.93
C TYR A 219 7.54 -6.38 8.72
N PHE A 220 6.83 -7.34 9.29
CA PHE A 220 7.16 -8.78 9.26
C PHE A 220 6.14 -9.56 8.44
N TRP A 221 5.79 -9.03 7.27
CA TRP A 221 4.80 -9.66 6.42
C TRP A 221 5.16 -11.11 6.09
N GLY A 222 4.21 -12.01 6.29
CA GLY A 222 4.35 -13.42 5.96
C GLY A 222 5.24 -14.19 6.94
N LEU A 223 5.76 -13.56 8.00
CA LEU A 223 6.47 -14.26 9.06
C LEU A 223 5.55 -15.28 9.77
N PHE A 224 4.30 -14.88 9.97
CA PHE A 224 3.22 -15.72 10.49
C PHE A 224 2.03 -15.72 9.52
N PRO A 225 1.18 -16.77 9.55
CA PRO A 225 -0.08 -16.80 8.80
C PRO A 225 -0.95 -15.58 9.12
N ILE A 226 -1.53 -14.98 8.08
CA ILE A 226 -2.48 -13.87 8.22
C ILE A 226 -3.88 -14.47 8.29
N ALA A 227 -4.59 -14.18 9.37
CA ALA A 227 -5.96 -14.65 9.58
C ALA A 227 -6.96 -13.88 8.69
N ALA A 228 -8.22 -14.34 8.65
CA ALA A 228 -9.28 -13.58 8.02
C ALA A 228 -9.51 -12.23 8.75
N ASP A 229 -9.98 -11.21 8.02
CA ASP A 229 -10.28 -9.88 8.57
C ASP A 229 -11.14 -9.93 9.85
N SER A 230 -12.09 -10.86 9.93
CA SER A 230 -12.97 -11.06 11.08
C SER A 230 -12.23 -11.49 12.36
N HIS A 231 -10.98 -11.93 12.27
CA HIS A 231 -10.14 -12.29 13.41
C HIS A 231 -9.24 -11.14 13.88
N TYR A 232 -9.29 -9.98 13.22
CA TYR A 232 -8.53 -8.82 13.65
C TYR A 232 -9.40 -7.80 14.38
N PRO A 233 -8.92 -7.28 15.52
CA PRO A 233 -9.68 -6.33 16.30
C PRO A 233 -9.80 -5.00 15.56
N TRP A 234 -10.92 -4.34 15.79
CA TRP A 234 -11.15 -2.99 15.34
C TRP A 234 -10.16 -2.02 16.01
N ARG A 235 -9.65 -1.04 15.25
CA ARG A 235 -8.68 -0.05 15.75
C ARG A 235 -9.30 1.32 15.97
N TRP A 236 -9.05 1.90 17.14
CA TRP A 236 -9.47 3.28 17.42
C TRP A 236 -8.85 4.26 16.43
N LYS A 237 -9.71 4.91 15.64
CA LYS A 237 -9.33 5.97 14.71
C LYS A 237 -10.30 7.12 14.85
N ILE A 238 -9.75 8.33 14.95
CA ILE A 238 -10.53 9.54 14.77
C ILE A 238 -11.01 9.54 13.31
N TYR A 239 -12.32 9.34 13.09
CA TYR A 239 -13.03 9.41 11.79
C TYR A 239 -12.88 8.23 10.81
N ARG A 240 -12.58 7.00 11.26
CA ARG A 240 -12.58 5.81 10.36
C ARG A 240 -13.06 4.54 11.06
N GLU A 241 -13.92 3.80 10.38
CA GLU A 241 -14.48 2.53 10.82
C GLU A 241 -13.93 1.40 9.93
N GLU A 242 -12.66 1.02 10.10
CA GLU A 242 -12.11 -0.20 9.48
C GLU A 242 -11.14 -0.88 10.44
N ASN A 243 -11.18 -2.23 10.49
CA ASN A 243 -10.27 -3.11 11.26
C ASN A 243 -8.84 -3.20 10.69
N CYS A 244 -8.59 -2.53 9.57
CA CYS A 244 -7.34 -2.57 8.82
C CYS A 244 -6.96 -1.18 8.32
N ASP A 245 -5.73 -1.03 7.81
CA ASP A 245 -5.27 0.22 7.24
C ASP A 245 -4.52 0.05 5.93
N TRP A 246 -4.72 1.01 5.02
CA TRP A 246 -3.91 1.14 3.81
C TRP A 246 -2.63 1.90 4.12
N TRP A 247 -1.56 1.15 4.33
CA TRP A 247 -0.22 1.68 4.57
C TRP A 247 0.49 1.96 3.26
N THR A 248 1.09 3.15 3.16
CA THR A 248 2.04 3.42 2.09
C THR A 248 3.39 2.82 2.49
N LEU A 249 3.84 1.84 1.71
CA LEU A 249 5.18 1.27 1.85
C LEU A 249 6.19 2.18 1.17
N TRP A 250 7.46 2.08 1.55
CA TRP A 250 8.51 2.98 1.08
C TRP A 250 9.69 2.17 0.56
N TRP A 251 10.25 2.59 -0.58
CA TRP A 251 11.46 2.03 -1.16
C TRP A 251 12.64 2.92 -0.85
N ILE A 252 13.71 2.32 -0.35
CA ILE A 252 14.95 3.00 0.02
C ILE A 252 16.07 2.36 -0.80
N ARG A 253 16.89 3.18 -1.44
CA ARG A 253 18.11 2.70 -2.08
C ARG A 253 19.17 2.49 -1.00
N CYS A 254 19.51 1.24 -0.71
CA CYS A 254 20.46 0.93 0.35
C CYS A 254 21.82 1.62 0.07
N PRO A 255 22.37 2.40 1.01
CA PRO A 255 23.68 3.03 0.82
C PRO A 255 24.84 2.02 0.77
N GLY A 256 24.67 0.82 1.34
CA GLY A 256 25.71 -0.22 1.33
C GLY A 256 25.80 -0.97 0.00
N CYS A 257 24.67 -1.48 -0.53
CA CYS A 257 24.67 -2.32 -1.75
C CYS A 257 24.03 -1.66 -2.97
N ALA A 258 23.58 -0.40 -2.88
CA ALA A 258 22.88 0.31 -3.94
C ALA A 258 21.56 -0.33 -4.43
N VAL A 259 21.08 -1.39 -3.78
CA VAL A 259 19.82 -2.05 -4.14
C VAL A 259 18.63 -1.33 -3.51
N TRP A 260 17.58 -1.12 -4.30
CA TRP A 260 16.28 -0.64 -3.82
C TRP A 260 15.57 -1.75 -3.04
N GLN A 261 15.29 -1.50 -1.78
CA GLN A 261 14.57 -2.42 -0.91
C GLN A 261 13.44 -1.69 -0.18
N GLU A 262 12.42 -2.44 0.23
CA GLU A 262 11.34 -1.88 1.04
C GLU A 262 11.89 -1.48 2.42
N ARG A 263 11.36 -0.41 3.03
CA ARG A 263 11.75 0.08 4.36
C ARG A 263 11.84 -1.04 5.41
N ALA A 264 10.96 -2.04 5.31
CA ALA A 264 10.97 -3.22 6.16
C ALA A 264 12.40 -3.82 6.26
N ALA A 265 13.15 -3.88 5.16
CA ALA A 265 14.50 -4.42 5.11
C ALA A 265 15.54 -3.66 5.94
N PHE A 266 15.21 -2.46 6.43
CA PHE A 266 16.10 -1.60 7.22
C PHE A 266 15.70 -1.57 8.70
N ARG A 267 14.46 -1.94 9.05
CA ARG A 267 13.94 -1.99 10.44
C ARG A 267 14.18 -0.70 11.24
N LYS A 268 14.19 0.44 10.56
CA LYS A 268 14.32 1.78 11.14
C LYS A 268 13.15 2.68 10.74
N GLY A 269 12.93 3.70 11.55
CA GLY A 269 11.73 4.52 11.52
C GLY A 269 10.56 3.75 12.14
N SER A 270 9.91 4.28 13.16
CA SER A 270 8.71 3.71 13.77
C SER A 270 7.47 4.35 13.18
N GLY A 271 7.48 5.68 12.98
CA GLY A 271 6.41 6.46 12.39
C GLY A 271 5.00 6.10 12.88
N TYR A 272 4.46 6.87 13.83
CA TYR A 272 3.13 6.64 14.39
C TYR A 272 2.00 6.75 13.34
N GLY A 273 1.31 5.64 13.09
CA GLY A 273 0.08 5.57 12.29
C GLY A 273 0.26 5.61 10.77
N VAL A 274 -0.85 5.41 10.05
CA VAL A 274 -0.91 5.13 8.61
C VAL A 274 -0.31 6.16 7.68
N LYS A 275 -0.21 7.41 8.16
CA LYS A 275 0.34 8.53 7.42
C LYS A 275 1.83 8.73 7.68
N ALA A 276 2.45 7.90 8.51
CA ALA A 276 3.83 8.07 8.86
C ALA A 276 4.78 7.69 7.73
N THR A 277 5.77 8.55 7.57
CA THR A 277 6.85 8.46 6.61
C THR A 277 8.11 7.90 7.30
N PRO A 278 9.13 7.50 6.54
CA PRO A 278 10.41 7.08 7.12
C PRO A 278 11.19 8.23 7.76
N ALA A 279 10.74 9.48 7.60
CA ALA A 279 11.35 10.66 8.18
C ALA A 279 10.70 11.15 9.48
N ASP A 280 9.59 10.54 9.86
CA ASP A 280 8.98 10.79 11.16
C ASP A 280 9.81 10.10 12.27
N PRO A 281 9.89 10.72 13.46
CA PRO A 281 10.60 10.14 14.60
C PRO A 281 9.98 8.81 15.05
N ASP A 282 10.76 8.06 15.82
CA ASP A 282 10.34 6.77 16.37
C ASP A 282 9.34 6.91 17.53
N MET A 283 9.29 8.08 18.18
CA MET A 283 8.31 8.37 19.22
C MET A 283 7.56 9.68 18.95
N PHE A 284 6.32 9.73 19.44
CA PHE A 284 5.54 10.96 19.42
C PHE A 284 6.23 12.02 20.28
N ARG A 285 6.63 13.14 19.64
CA ARG A 285 7.36 14.26 20.28
C ARG A 285 8.72 13.87 20.87
N GLN A 286 9.57 13.25 20.08
CA GLN A 286 10.98 13.05 20.44
C GLN A 286 11.73 14.40 20.51
N SER A 287 12.14 14.80 21.72
CA SER A 287 12.94 16.01 21.92
C SER A 287 14.31 15.85 21.26
N GLY A 288 14.82 16.91 20.63
CA GLY A 288 16.14 16.90 19.97
C GLY A 288 16.23 16.11 18.67
N TRP A 289 15.11 15.65 18.10
CA TRP A 289 15.10 14.96 16.80
C TRP A 289 15.51 15.89 15.66
N ASP A 290 16.69 15.64 15.07
CA ASP A 290 17.24 16.39 13.94
C ASP A 290 16.91 15.75 12.57
N GLY A 291 16.41 14.52 12.58
CA GLY A 291 15.90 13.81 11.42
C GLY A 291 16.50 12.41 11.28
N PRO A 292 15.98 11.59 10.34
CA PRO A 292 16.61 10.31 10.05
C PRO A 292 17.97 10.52 9.36
N HIS A 293 19.00 9.83 9.84
CA HIS A 293 20.27 9.69 9.12
C HIS A 293 20.21 8.47 8.20
N PHE A 294 19.53 8.60 7.06
CA PHE A 294 19.31 7.50 6.10
C PHE A 294 20.62 6.87 5.59
N GLU A 295 21.69 7.64 5.59
CA GLU A 295 23.06 7.31 5.21
C GLU A 295 23.66 6.24 6.12
N ASN A 296 23.15 6.13 7.35
CA ASN A 296 23.54 5.12 8.32
C ASN A 296 22.65 3.86 8.24
N TRP A 297 21.55 3.91 7.49
CA TRP A 297 20.66 2.76 7.38
C TRP A 297 21.30 1.68 6.52
N ARG A 298 21.11 0.42 6.88
CA ARG A 298 21.59 -0.74 6.12
C ARG A 298 20.44 -1.72 5.95
N CYS A 299 20.31 -2.30 4.75
CA CYS A 299 19.41 -3.44 4.59
C CYS A 299 19.96 -4.65 5.35
N HIS A 300 19.12 -5.65 5.62
CA HIS A 300 19.50 -6.87 6.35
C HIS A 300 20.82 -7.47 5.89
N GLN A 301 21.01 -7.65 4.58
CA GLN A 301 22.26 -8.21 4.02
C GLN A 301 23.47 -7.33 4.34
N CYS A 302 23.39 -6.03 4.11
CA CYS A 302 24.49 -5.11 4.39
C CYS A 302 24.76 -4.96 5.88
N PHE A 303 23.72 -5.09 6.71
CA PHE A 303 23.84 -5.04 8.15
C PHE A 303 24.56 -6.30 8.66
N ALA A 304 24.16 -7.49 8.24
CA ALA A 304 24.82 -8.74 8.59
C ALA A 304 26.30 -8.78 8.13
N VAL A 305 26.60 -8.27 6.94
CA VAL A 305 27.99 -8.16 6.47
C VAL A 305 28.82 -7.22 7.34
N ALA A 306 28.24 -6.12 7.81
CA ALA A 306 28.96 -5.11 8.59
C ALA A 306 29.10 -5.48 10.08
N PHE A 307 28.11 -6.14 10.67
CA PHE A 307 28.01 -6.35 12.12
C PHE A 307 27.84 -7.81 12.54
N GLY A 308 27.67 -8.73 11.58
CA GLY A 308 27.42 -10.15 11.83
C GLY A 308 25.94 -10.52 11.93
N GLU A 309 25.63 -11.79 11.67
CA GLU A 309 24.25 -12.32 11.72
C GLU A 309 23.66 -12.32 13.13
N LYS A 310 24.48 -12.58 14.16
CA LYS A 310 24.04 -12.51 15.56
C LYS A 310 23.59 -11.12 15.97
N GLU A 311 24.24 -10.08 15.45
CA GLU A 311 23.84 -8.70 15.72
C GLU A 311 22.53 -8.36 14.98
N LEU A 312 22.40 -8.84 13.74
CA LEU A 312 21.15 -8.72 12.98
C LEU A 312 19.98 -9.38 13.71
N GLU A 313 20.18 -10.59 14.24
CA GLU A 313 19.21 -11.33 15.05
C GLU A 313 18.73 -10.50 16.24
N ARG A 314 19.67 -9.95 17.02
CA ARG A 314 19.37 -9.10 18.18
C ARG A 314 18.55 -7.86 17.80
N GLU A 315 18.96 -7.13 16.77
CA GLU A 315 18.23 -5.94 16.28
C GLU A 315 16.83 -6.30 15.75
N LEU A 316 16.69 -7.44 15.07
CA LEU A 316 15.40 -7.91 14.56
C LEU A 316 14.43 -8.26 15.70
N LEU A 317 14.91 -8.98 16.71
CA LEU A 317 14.11 -9.34 17.89
C LEU A 317 13.73 -8.09 18.69
N ALA A 318 14.67 -7.17 18.90
CA ALA A 318 14.38 -5.89 19.56
C ALA A 318 13.32 -5.09 18.79
N PHE A 319 13.41 -5.02 17.46
CA PHE A 319 12.42 -4.34 16.63
C PHE A 319 11.05 -5.05 16.66
N TRP A 320 11.02 -6.39 16.66
CA TRP A 320 9.79 -7.17 16.85
C TRP A 320 9.12 -6.81 18.19
N ASN A 321 9.88 -6.88 19.28
CA ASN A 321 9.40 -6.58 20.62
C ASN A 321 8.89 -5.15 20.76
N GLU A 322 9.56 -4.18 20.12
CA GLU A 322 9.07 -2.80 20.06
C GLU A 322 7.70 -2.72 19.37
N LYS A 323 7.51 -3.39 18.22
CA LYS A 323 6.24 -3.35 17.48
C LYS A 323 5.13 -4.11 18.20
N VAL A 324 5.39 -5.31 18.69
CA VAL A 324 4.41 -6.08 19.46
C VAL A 324 4.07 -5.37 20.76
N GLY A 325 5.05 -4.85 21.50
CA GLY A 325 4.82 -4.11 22.73
C GLY A 325 3.90 -2.91 22.53
N TYR A 326 4.06 -2.18 21.41
CA TYR A 326 3.14 -1.11 21.04
C TYR A 326 1.72 -1.64 20.79
N GLU A 327 1.55 -2.70 19.99
CA GLU A 327 0.23 -3.26 19.67
C GLU A 327 -0.46 -3.83 20.92
N LEU A 328 0.26 -4.58 21.75
CA LEU A 328 -0.23 -5.11 23.03
C LEU A 328 -0.66 -3.98 23.97
N SER A 329 0.12 -2.91 24.07
CA SER A 329 -0.24 -1.73 24.88
C SER A 329 -1.54 -1.11 24.40
N GLN A 330 -1.71 -0.94 23.08
CA GLN A 330 -2.95 -0.42 22.50
C GLN A 330 -4.13 -1.34 22.80
N PHE A 331 -4.04 -2.65 22.50
CA PHE A 331 -5.15 -3.59 22.70
C PHE A 331 -5.52 -3.77 24.17
N ARG A 332 -4.54 -3.91 25.06
CA ARG A 332 -4.78 -4.00 26.51
C ARG A 332 -5.42 -2.74 27.07
N SER A 333 -5.13 -1.56 26.51
CA SER A 333 -5.81 -0.32 26.92
C SER A 333 -7.28 -0.27 26.48
N LEU A 334 -7.66 -1.00 25.42
CA LEU A 334 -9.02 -1.05 24.89
C LEU A 334 -9.94 -2.02 25.64
N LEU A 335 -9.39 -3.11 26.20
CA LEU A 335 -10.17 -4.07 26.99
C LEU A 335 -10.95 -3.41 28.15
N PRO A 336 -10.35 -2.56 29.00
CA PRO A 336 -11.07 -1.92 30.10
C PRO A 336 -11.82 -0.64 29.68
N SER A 337 -11.49 -0.01 28.55
CA SER A 337 -11.91 1.37 28.24
C SER A 337 -13.41 1.53 27.96
N SER A 338 -14.09 0.46 27.57
CA SER A 338 -15.52 0.53 27.24
C SER A 338 -16.43 0.14 28.41
N PHE A 339 -15.89 -0.37 29.52
CA PHE A 339 -16.70 -0.68 30.70
C PHE A 339 -17.35 0.54 31.34
N TYR A 340 -16.78 1.75 31.15
CA TYR A 340 -17.41 3.00 31.61
C TYR A 340 -18.82 3.24 31.02
N VAL A 341 -19.19 2.53 29.95
CA VAL A 341 -20.52 2.61 29.33
C VAL A 341 -21.60 2.04 30.25
N VAL A 342 -21.28 1.05 31.10
CA VAL A 342 -22.28 0.42 31.97
C VAL A 342 -22.88 1.41 32.97
N ASP A 343 -22.10 2.40 33.40
CA ASP A 343 -22.52 3.47 34.31
C ASP A 343 -23.53 4.43 33.64
N GLY A 344 -23.61 4.44 32.31
CA GLY A 344 -24.52 5.29 31.54
C GLY A 344 -25.82 4.61 31.10
N ILE A 345 -25.94 3.28 31.22
CA ILE A 345 -27.07 2.51 30.68
C ILE A 345 -28.41 2.99 31.24
N GLU A 346 -28.48 3.22 32.55
CA GLU A 346 -29.73 3.63 33.22
C GLU A 346 -30.23 4.98 32.73
N GLN A 347 -29.32 5.96 32.63
CA GLN A 347 -29.67 7.28 32.14
C GLN A 347 -30.13 7.22 30.69
N GLN A 348 -29.41 6.48 29.84
CA GLN A 348 -29.67 6.45 28.40
C GLN A 348 -30.95 5.72 28.03
N THR A 349 -31.30 4.68 28.79
CA THR A 349 -32.50 3.88 28.53
C THR A 349 -33.75 4.45 29.22
N GLY A 350 -33.67 5.66 29.80
CA GLY A 350 -34.78 6.26 30.54
C GLY A 350 -35.19 5.45 31.76
N LYS A 351 -34.22 4.82 32.45
CA LYS A 351 -34.40 3.88 33.57
C LYS A 351 -35.08 2.56 33.22
N LYS A 352 -35.27 2.24 31.93
CA LYS A 352 -35.83 0.95 31.49
C LYS A 352 -34.90 -0.21 31.86
N TYR A 353 -33.59 -0.01 31.78
CA TYR A 353 -32.58 -0.97 32.18
C TYR A 353 -31.54 -0.30 33.07
N SER A 354 -31.11 -0.95 34.14
CA SER A 354 -29.91 -0.56 34.89
C SER A 354 -28.85 -1.65 34.83
N TRP A 355 -27.58 -1.28 34.99
CA TRP A 355 -26.49 -2.26 35.04
C TRP A 355 -26.72 -3.31 36.13
N GLU A 356 -27.20 -2.89 37.30
CA GLU A 356 -27.55 -3.79 38.39
C GLU A 356 -28.67 -4.77 38.00
N GLN A 357 -29.71 -4.30 37.30
CA GLN A 357 -30.77 -5.17 36.80
C GLN A 357 -30.25 -6.18 35.79
N ILE A 358 -29.41 -5.74 34.84
CA ILE A 358 -28.80 -6.61 33.82
C ILE A 358 -28.00 -7.74 34.46
N VAL A 359 -27.15 -7.42 35.44
CA VAL A 359 -26.36 -8.42 36.19
C VAL A 359 -27.25 -9.37 36.98
N LYS A 360 -28.33 -8.89 37.59
CA LYS A 360 -29.29 -9.73 38.32
C LYS A 360 -30.10 -10.63 37.39
N MET A 361 -30.48 -10.17 36.20
CA MET A 361 -31.29 -10.92 35.24
C MET A 361 -30.56 -12.13 34.65
N ASP A 362 -29.25 -12.05 34.49
CA ASP A 362 -28.44 -13.11 33.91
C ASP A 362 -28.22 -14.33 34.85
N SER A 363 -28.70 -14.23 36.08
CA SER A 363 -28.18 -15.04 37.17
C SER A 363 -28.96 -16.33 37.47
N VAL A 364 -28.33 -17.47 37.16
CA VAL A 364 -28.43 -18.70 37.96
C VAL A 364 -27.45 -18.67 39.15
N SER A 365 -26.53 -17.69 39.19
CA SER A 365 -25.42 -17.58 40.18
C SER A 365 -25.46 -16.32 41.07
N SER A 366 -26.57 -15.57 41.14
CA SER A 366 -26.64 -14.27 41.85
C SER A 366 -26.57 -14.34 43.36
N GLN A 367 -26.70 -15.52 43.95
CA GLN A 367 -26.67 -15.65 45.42
C GLN A 367 -25.30 -15.29 46.03
N LEU A 368 -24.25 -15.08 45.22
CA LEU A 368 -22.88 -14.81 45.68
C LEU A 368 -22.39 -13.36 45.51
N LEU A 369 -23.10 -12.48 44.77
CA LEU A 369 -22.61 -11.11 44.51
C LEU A 369 -23.29 -10.09 45.42
N ARG A 370 -22.65 -9.77 46.57
CA ARG A 370 -23.14 -8.74 47.52
C ARG A 370 -23.11 -7.31 46.97
N LYS A 371 -22.33 -7.03 45.92
CA LYS A 371 -22.21 -5.71 45.29
C LYS A 371 -21.91 -5.85 43.80
N VAL A 372 -22.71 -5.19 42.95
CA VAL A 372 -22.44 -5.07 41.52
C VAL A 372 -21.38 -3.98 41.29
N PRO A 373 -20.25 -4.28 40.62
CA PRO A 373 -19.20 -3.31 40.38
C PRO A 373 -19.64 -2.28 39.32
N SER A 374 -19.27 -1.02 39.54
CA SER A 374 -19.36 0.07 38.56
C SER A 374 -18.43 -0.15 37.36
N GLY A 375 -18.67 0.57 36.27
CA GLY A 375 -17.81 0.55 35.09
C GLY A 375 -16.36 0.96 35.40
N ARG A 376 -16.17 1.91 36.32
CA ARG A 376 -14.83 2.29 36.82
C ARG A 376 -14.15 1.18 37.62
N GLU A 377 -14.90 0.44 38.45
CA GLU A 377 -14.36 -0.71 39.19
C GLU A 377 -13.99 -1.83 38.22
N LEU A 378 -14.84 -2.14 37.23
CA LEU A 378 -14.57 -3.14 36.18
C LEU A 378 -13.37 -2.77 35.31
N ALA A 379 -13.20 -1.49 34.96
CA ALA A 379 -12.04 -1.02 34.21
C ALA A 379 -10.71 -1.26 34.95
N ARG A 380 -10.74 -1.42 36.28
CA ARG A 380 -9.57 -1.68 37.14
C ARG A 380 -9.47 -3.12 37.64
N ALA A 381 -10.49 -3.93 37.40
CA ALA A 381 -10.54 -5.33 37.80
C ALA A 381 -9.46 -6.16 37.08
N ASP A 382 -9.25 -7.40 37.52
CA ASP A 382 -8.46 -8.37 36.78
C ASP A 382 -9.19 -8.85 35.50
N ASP A 383 -8.47 -9.61 34.67
CA ASP A 383 -8.99 -10.11 33.38
C ASP A 383 -10.16 -11.10 33.58
N GLU A 384 -10.13 -11.94 34.61
CA GLU A 384 -11.16 -12.96 34.84
C GLU A 384 -12.49 -12.29 35.21
N GLN A 385 -12.44 -11.32 36.14
CA GLN A 385 -13.60 -10.54 36.52
C GLN A 385 -14.14 -9.73 35.33
N ARG A 386 -13.26 -9.08 34.53
CA ARG A 386 -13.71 -8.38 33.31
C ARG A 386 -14.40 -9.31 32.34
N ARG A 387 -13.82 -10.47 32.03
CA ARG A 387 -14.41 -11.47 31.13
C ARG A 387 -15.78 -11.93 31.61
N HIS A 388 -15.92 -12.17 32.92
CA HIS A 388 -17.20 -12.56 33.52
C HIS A 388 -18.28 -11.50 33.24
N TYR A 389 -18.02 -10.23 33.57
CA TYR A 389 -19.00 -9.16 33.38
C TYR A 389 -19.21 -8.76 31.92
N TYR A 390 -18.19 -8.89 31.06
CA TYR A 390 -18.36 -8.76 29.62
C TYR A 390 -19.36 -9.79 29.09
N LYS A 391 -19.26 -11.08 29.49
CA LYS A 391 -20.21 -12.12 29.05
C LYS A 391 -21.65 -11.84 29.48
N ILE A 392 -21.85 -11.25 30.64
CA ILE A 392 -23.17 -10.79 31.10
C ILE A 392 -23.68 -9.66 30.20
N LEU A 393 -22.85 -8.62 30.02
CA LEU A 393 -23.20 -7.47 29.22
C LEU A 393 -23.48 -7.85 27.76
N LYS A 394 -22.70 -8.77 27.19
CA LYS A 394 -22.85 -9.27 25.82
C LYS A 394 -24.14 -10.03 25.63
N ARG A 395 -24.47 -10.95 26.55
CA ARG A 395 -25.73 -11.70 26.50
C ARG A 395 -26.94 -10.77 26.56
N TRP A 396 -26.91 -9.77 27.44
CA TRP A 396 -27.96 -8.75 27.46
C TRP A 396 -27.99 -7.91 26.18
N PHE A 397 -26.83 -7.49 25.66
CA PHE A 397 -26.78 -6.74 24.41
C PHE A 397 -27.41 -7.52 23.25
N ASP A 398 -27.19 -8.84 23.19
CA ASP A 398 -27.73 -9.72 22.15
C ASP A 398 -29.24 -9.97 22.27
N THR A 399 -29.88 -9.62 23.39
CA THR A 399 -31.35 -9.69 23.51
C THR A 399 -32.06 -8.44 23.01
N LEU A 400 -31.32 -7.39 22.62
CA LEU A 400 -31.89 -6.16 22.11
C LEU A 400 -32.12 -6.25 20.60
N ASP A 401 -33.37 -6.13 20.15
CA ASP A 401 -33.71 -6.15 18.72
C ASP A 401 -33.12 -4.95 17.94
N THR A 402 -33.04 -3.79 18.59
CA THR A 402 -32.50 -2.55 18.03
C THR A 402 -31.56 -1.85 19.02
N PRO A 403 -30.33 -2.38 19.22
CA PRO A 403 -29.39 -1.86 20.22
C PRO A 403 -29.10 -0.37 20.03
N GLU A 404 -29.01 0.13 18.79
CA GLU A 404 -28.78 1.54 18.50
C GLU A 404 -29.89 2.47 18.98
N GLN A 405 -31.15 2.02 18.89
CA GLN A 405 -32.28 2.82 19.37
C GLN A 405 -32.36 2.80 20.90
N VAL A 406 -32.01 1.67 21.52
CA VAL A 406 -32.07 1.49 22.99
C VAL A 406 -30.91 2.21 23.69
N LEU A 407 -29.70 2.05 23.17
CA LEU A 407 -28.48 2.59 23.75
C LEU A 407 -28.09 3.96 23.17
N GLY A 408 -28.72 4.42 22.10
CA GLY A 408 -28.54 5.75 21.52
C GLY A 408 -27.07 6.21 21.50
N GLY A 409 -26.81 7.35 22.13
CA GLY A 409 -25.48 7.96 22.17
C GLY A 409 -24.41 7.15 22.91
N LEU A 410 -24.76 6.12 23.69
CA LEU A 410 -23.78 5.22 24.29
C LEU A 410 -23.09 4.34 23.24
N MET A 411 -23.75 4.03 22.13
CA MET A 411 -23.16 3.21 21.06
C MET A 411 -21.92 3.87 20.45
N ASP A 412 -21.91 5.19 20.41
CA ASP A 412 -20.82 5.98 19.84
C ASP A 412 -19.81 6.42 20.92
N ARG A 413 -20.15 6.30 22.21
CA ARG A 413 -19.24 6.59 23.31
C ARG A 413 -18.21 5.49 23.48
N SER A 414 -16.97 5.91 23.72
CA SER A 414 -15.86 5.02 24.08
C SER A 414 -15.67 3.83 23.15
N TRP A 415 -16.14 3.91 21.89
CA TRP A 415 -16.02 2.81 20.93
C TRP A 415 -16.82 1.55 21.30
N PHE A 416 -17.90 1.72 22.07
CA PHE A 416 -18.68 0.61 22.63
C PHE A 416 -19.21 -0.36 21.57
N ARG A 417 -19.75 0.16 20.46
CA ARG A 417 -20.29 -0.66 19.37
C ARG A 417 -19.28 -1.69 18.86
N GLN A 418 -18.07 -1.24 18.57
CA GLN A 418 -17.01 -2.12 18.06
C GLN A 418 -16.44 -3.01 19.17
N TRP A 419 -16.35 -2.49 20.39
CA TRP A 419 -15.82 -3.21 21.54
C TRP A 419 -16.72 -4.37 21.97
N ILE A 420 -18.04 -4.18 22.07
CA ILE A 420 -18.97 -5.22 22.55
C ILE A 420 -19.04 -6.41 21.59
N VAL A 421 -18.82 -6.19 20.29
CA VAL A 421 -18.74 -7.26 19.28
C VAL A 421 -17.32 -7.85 19.16
N GLY A 422 -16.29 -7.07 19.51
CA GLY A 422 -14.88 -7.37 19.24
C GLY A 422 -14.03 -7.74 20.46
N TYR A 423 -14.60 -7.85 21.66
CA TYR A 423 -13.83 -8.11 22.88
C TYR A 423 -13.05 -9.42 22.82
N ASP A 424 -13.72 -10.52 22.45
CA ASP A 424 -13.06 -11.85 22.36
C ASP A 424 -11.98 -11.86 21.26
N ILE A 425 -12.18 -11.08 20.19
CA ILE A 425 -11.20 -10.90 19.11
C ILE A 425 -9.96 -10.14 19.64
N LEU A 426 -10.15 -9.11 20.47
CA LEU A 426 -9.05 -8.39 21.12
C LEU A 426 -8.22 -9.31 22.01
N GLU A 427 -8.87 -10.10 22.88
CA GLU A 427 -8.18 -11.05 23.76
C GLU A 427 -7.41 -12.11 22.97
N LYS A 428 -8.06 -12.73 22.00
CA LYS A 428 -7.42 -13.71 21.12
C LYS A 428 -6.21 -13.12 20.41
N ARG A 429 -6.31 -11.89 19.89
CA ARG A 429 -5.18 -11.26 19.21
C ARG A 429 -4.01 -10.95 20.14
N ILE A 430 -4.29 -10.59 21.41
CA ILE A 430 -3.26 -10.42 22.43
C ILE A 430 -2.52 -11.74 22.67
N GLU A 431 -3.27 -12.82 22.89
CA GLU A 431 -2.71 -14.17 23.10
C GLU A 431 -1.89 -14.66 21.90
N GLU A 432 -2.36 -14.42 20.68
CA GLU A 432 -1.63 -14.72 19.45
C GLU A 432 -0.29 -13.98 19.37
N LEU A 433 -0.28 -12.67 19.64
CA LEU A 433 0.94 -11.85 19.58
C LEU A 433 1.96 -12.25 20.65
N GLU A 434 1.50 -12.58 21.85
CA GLU A 434 2.35 -13.11 22.92
C GLU A 434 2.92 -14.48 22.55
N THR A 435 2.11 -15.35 21.95
CA THR A 435 2.53 -16.68 21.50
C THR A 435 3.59 -16.57 20.41
N CYS A 436 3.36 -15.72 19.40
CA CYS A 436 4.33 -15.43 18.35
C CYS A 436 5.63 -14.89 18.93
N THR A 437 5.56 -14.01 19.93
CA THR A 437 6.75 -13.45 20.58
C THR A 437 7.54 -14.53 21.31
N LYS A 438 6.89 -15.40 22.08
CA LYS A 438 7.55 -16.54 22.75
C LYS A 438 8.24 -17.48 21.76
N ILE A 439 7.62 -17.74 20.60
CA ILE A 439 8.21 -18.56 19.54
C ILE A 439 9.51 -17.91 19.04
N LEU A 440 9.49 -16.61 18.75
CA LEU A 440 10.67 -15.89 18.24
C LEU A 440 11.75 -15.67 19.30
N GLU A 441 11.39 -15.58 20.58
CA GLU A 441 12.36 -15.51 21.67
C GLU A 441 13.04 -16.88 21.90
N ALA A 442 12.32 -17.98 21.68
CA ALA A 442 12.86 -19.33 21.76
C ALA A 442 13.76 -19.69 20.57
N ASP A 443 13.44 -19.19 19.37
CA ASP A 443 14.27 -19.33 18.17
C ASP A 443 14.39 -18.01 17.38
N PRO A 444 15.28 -17.10 17.80
CA PRO A 444 15.46 -15.83 17.11
C PRO A 444 16.02 -15.96 15.68
N ASN A 445 16.69 -17.08 15.35
CA ASN A 445 17.26 -17.33 14.03
C ASN A 445 16.17 -17.43 12.93
N THR A 446 14.93 -17.73 13.31
CA THR A 446 13.76 -17.60 12.44
C THR A 446 13.68 -16.20 11.82
N LEU A 447 13.97 -15.13 12.58
CA LEU A 447 13.91 -13.75 12.08
C LEU A 447 15.00 -13.46 11.05
N VAL A 448 16.20 -14.01 11.24
CA VAL A 448 17.33 -13.88 10.30
C VAL A 448 17.02 -14.62 9.00
N SER A 449 16.52 -15.86 9.11
CA SER A 449 16.09 -16.67 7.97
C SER A 449 14.99 -15.95 7.16
N PHE A 450 14.01 -15.36 7.85
CA PHE A 450 12.98 -14.53 7.24
C PHE A 450 13.56 -13.28 6.55
N ALA A 451 14.49 -12.60 7.20
CA ALA A 451 15.14 -11.39 6.69
C ALA A 451 15.88 -11.61 5.36
N PHE A 452 16.55 -12.77 5.21
CA PHE A 452 17.28 -13.09 3.98
C PHE A 452 16.42 -13.70 2.88
N SER A 453 15.44 -14.54 3.24
CA SER A 453 14.59 -15.23 2.26
C SER A 453 13.43 -14.37 1.72
N GLY A 454 12.96 -13.39 2.51
CA GLY A 454 11.80 -12.56 2.17
C GLY A 454 10.47 -13.33 2.07
N LYS A 455 10.44 -14.61 2.46
CA LYS A 455 9.25 -15.45 2.54
C LYS A 455 9.26 -16.13 3.92
N GLY A 456 8.36 -15.74 4.79
CA GLY A 456 8.11 -16.53 5.99
C GLY A 456 7.24 -17.72 5.61
N THR A 457 7.68 -18.90 6.00
CA THR A 457 6.84 -20.10 6.05
C THR A 457 7.32 -20.85 7.27
N LEU A 458 6.88 -20.41 8.45
CA LEU A 458 6.73 -21.32 9.57
C LEU A 458 5.42 -22.06 9.32
N MET A 459 5.51 -23.39 9.22
CA MET A 459 4.37 -24.31 9.09
C MET A 459 3.42 -24.17 10.27
#